data_AF-A0A9N9HBD9-F1
#
_entry.id   AF-A0A9N9HBD9-F1
#
_cell.length_a   1.000
_cell.length_b   1.000
_cell.length_c   1.000
_cell.angle_alpha   90.00
_cell.angle_beta   90.00
_cell.angle_gamma   90.00
#
_symmetry.space_group_name_H-M   'P 1'
#
loop_
_entity.id
_entity.type
_entity.pdbx_description
1 polymer ?
#
loop_
_entity_poly.entity_id
_entity_poly.type
_entity_poly.pdbx_seq_one_letter_code
_entity_poly.pdbx_strand_id
1 'polypeptide(L)'
;MNLNKDWYDNIITENGILNIPYEQISDVRMRIGFGRYGIVYKTTCNWIDGDVAVKEVYVRSENDRECIESFINEVKIHNRARNKRIIQLYGISRNVEKKFYYIVIEYANEGTLYDYLNKKKGLKERVRLATQISEGLSYLHNKLNISHRDLHMRNILVKDGNIKISDFGMSKGLDVKNKSFGLLPIFKSRELSAFALDKVSDIYSLGVILLELSNCRRTLFPKERTRKRYSTKDELGLRDKTAMTSISKELQFKPLEPVYLSTGKRNNICAVQTLLEKKKLIKKF
;
A
#
# COMPACT_ATOMS: atom_id res chain seq x y z
N MET A 1 7.50 -29.79 7.85
CA MET A 1 6.08 -29.42 8.04
C MET A 1 5.27 -30.70 7.94
N ASN A 2 4.58 -31.08 9.02
CA ASN A 2 3.69 -32.23 9.02
C ASN A 2 2.46 -31.89 8.16
N LEU A 3 2.24 -32.61 7.07
CA LEU A 3 1.14 -32.43 6.12
C LEU A 3 -0.22 -32.93 6.65
N ASN A 4 -0.28 -33.48 7.87
CA ASN A 4 -1.51 -33.94 8.54
C ASN A 4 -2.21 -32.86 9.38
N LYS A 5 -1.76 -31.60 9.31
CA LYS A 5 -2.30 -30.50 10.12
C LYS A 5 -2.71 -29.36 9.20
N ASP A 6 -3.98 -28.98 9.28
CA ASP A 6 -4.58 -27.91 8.50
C ASP A 6 -3.72 -26.64 8.56
N TRP A 7 -3.27 -26.15 7.40
CA TRP A 7 -2.40 -24.98 7.30
C TRP A 7 -3.02 -23.74 7.93
N TYR A 8 -4.36 -23.67 7.94
CA TYR A 8 -5.12 -22.58 8.51
C TYR A 8 -5.04 -22.57 10.05
N ASP A 9 -5.19 -23.74 10.68
CA ASP A 9 -5.08 -23.84 12.14
C ASP A 9 -3.63 -23.61 12.60
N ASN A 10 -2.65 -24.00 11.78
CA ASN A 10 -1.24 -23.73 12.05
C ASN A 10 -0.92 -22.23 12.06
N ILE A 11 -1.40 -21.46 11.07
CA ILE A 11 -1.13 -20.01 11.07
C ILE A 11 -1.77 -19.30 12.28
N ILE A 12 -2.96 -19.72 12.70
CA ILE A 12 -3.64 -19.19 13.89
C ILE A 12 -2.81 -19.45 15.14
N THR A 13 -2.48 -20.71 15.39
CA THR A 13 -1.82 -21.16 16.63
C THR A 13 -0.39 -20.64 16.73
N GLU A 14 0.39 -20.70 15.65
CA GLU A 14 1.79 -20.28 15.66
C GLU A 14 1.98 -18.75 15.76
N ASN A 15 0.99 -17.95 15.34
CA ASN A 15 1.14 -16.49 15.21
C ASN A 15 0.18 -15.71 16.12
N GLY A 16 -0.62 -16.39 16.95
CA GLY A 16 -1.57 -15.76 17.87
C GLY A 16 -2.61 -14.90 17.14
N ILE A 17 -3.10 -15.39 16.00
CA ILE A 17 -4.08 -14.66 15.17
C ILE A 17 -5.48 -15.07 15.60
N LEU A 18 -6.38 -14.08 15.75
CA LEU A 18 -7.77 -14.37 16.08
C LEU A 18 -8.45 -15.12 14.92
N ASN A 19 -9.02 -16.29 15.21
CA ASN A 19 -9.93 -16.98 14.33
C ASN A 19 -11.35 -16.47 14.59
N ILE A 20 -11.90 -15.74 13.62
CA ILE A 20 -13.27 -15.24 13.68
C ILE A 20 -14.16 -16.27 12.98
N PRO A 21 -15.09 -16.95 13.68
CA PRO A 21 -16.01 -17.87 13.03
C PRO A 21 -16.79 -17.16 11.93
N TYR A 22 -16.99 -17.82 10.79
CA TYR A 22 -17.61 -17.19 9.62
C TYR A 22 -19.01 -16.66 9.93
N GLU A 23 -19.73 -17.35 10.82
CA GLU A 23 -21.08 -17.01 11.28
C GLU A 23 -21.13 -15.70 12.07
N GLN A 24 -19.98 -15.19 12.53
CA GLN A 24 -19.90 -13.89 13.18
C GLN A 24 -19.83 -12.73 12.18
N ILE A 25 -19.52 -13.02 10.91
CA ILE A 25 -19.46 -12.03 9.83
C ILE A 25 -20.83 -11.99 9.14
N SER A 26 -21.42 -10.81 9.06
CA SER A 26 -22.72 -10.64 8.41
C SER A 26 -22.65 -10.94 6.92
N ASP A 27 -23.64 -11.69 6.42
CA ASP A 27 -23.84 -11.93 4.97
C ASP A 27 -24.26 -10.66 4.21
N VAL A 28 -24.77 -9.64 4.92
CA VAL A 28 -25.11 -8.33 4.34
C VAL A 28 -23.82 -7.56 4.09
N ARG A 29 -23.33 -7.63 2.85
CA ARG A 29 -22.03 -7.08 2.47
C ARG A 29 -22.11 -6.15 1.26
N MET A 30 -21.40 -5.02 1.35
CA MET A 30 -21.27 -4.05 0.26
C MET A 30 -19.86 -4.12 -0.32
N ARG A 31 -19.73 -4.40 -1.62
CA ARG A 31 -18.42 -4.40 -2.28
C ARG A 31 -17.83 -2.98 -2.30
N ILE A 32 -16.63 -2.82 -1.73
CA ILE A 32 -15.92 -1.54 -1.65
C ILE A 32 -14.62 -1.51 -2.45
N GLY A 33 -14.11 -2.68 -2.85
CA GLY A 33 -12.88 -2.77 -3.63
C GLY A 33 -12.75 -4.08 -4.38
N PHE A 34 -11.86 -4.09 -5.37
CA PHE A 34 -11.39 -5.30 -6.03
C PHE A 34 -9.94 -5.07 -6.47
N GLY A 35 -9.13 -6.11 -6.37
CA GLY A 35 -7.72 -6.05 -6.75
C GLY A 35 -7.24 -7.38 -7.31
N ARG A 36 -5.93 -7.50 -7.45
CA ARG A 36 -5.26 -8.71 -7.94
C ARG A 36 -5.49 -9.92 -7.02
N TYR A 37 -5.69 -9.69 -5.73
CA TYR A 37 -5.70 -10.72 -4.68
C TYR A 37 -7.07 -10.97 -4.07
N GLY A 38 -8.15 -10.41 -4.63
CA GLY A 38 -9.50 -10.66 -4.14
C GLY A 38 -10.45 -9.47 -4.21
N ILE A 39 -11.62 -9.68 -3.63
CA ILE A 39 -12.68 -8.68 -3.49
C ILE A 39 -12.73 -8.22 -2.04
N VAL A 40 -12.93 -6.92 -1.83
CA VAL A 40 -13.07 -6.35 -0.48
C VAL A 40 -14.49 -5.89 -0.29
N TYR A 41 -15.10 -6.32 0.81
CA TYR A 41 -16.44 -5.93 1.21
C TYR A 41 -16.43 -5.16 2.52
N LYS A 42 -17.31 -4.18 2.64
CA LYS A 42 -17.75 -3.61 3.91
C LYS A 42 -18.87 -4.48 4.47
N THR A 43 -18.79 -4.85 5.74
CA THR A 43 -19.82 -5.61 6.46
C THR A 43 -19.70 -5.33 7.96
N THR A 44 -20.50 -6.00 8.79
CA THR A 44 -20.39 -6.00 10.26
C THR A 44 -19.91 -7.36 10.77
N CYS A 45 -19.30 -7.36 11.96
CA CYS A 45 -18.90 -8.58 12.66
C CYS A 45 -19.37 -8.51 14.11
N ASN A 46 -20.07 -9.53 14.62
CA ASN A 46 -20.65 -9.50 15.97
C ASN A 46 -19.60 -9.40 17.09
N TRP A 47 -18.34 -9.78 16.82
CA TRP A 47 -17.24 -9.70 17.79
C TRP A 47 -16.48 -8.37 17.74
N ILE A 48 -16.79 -7.49 16.79
CA ILE A 48 -16.05 -6.26 16.54
C ILE A 48 -17.04 -5.11 16.40
N ASP A 49 -16.92 -4.11 17.26
CA ASP A 49 -17.82 -2.97 17.20
C ASP A 49 -17.65 -2.16 15.90
N GLY A 50 -18.79 -1.92 15.24
CA GLY A 50 -18.88 -1.11 14.04
C GLY A 50 -18.62 -1.87 12.74
N ASP A 51 -18.35 -1.10 11.69
CA ASP A 51 -18.10 -1.65 10.35
C ASP A 51 -16.68 -2.24 10.25
N VAL A 52 -16.58 -3.39 9.59
CA VAL A 52 -15.32 -4.04 9.21
C VAL A 52 -15.18 -4.11 7.69
N ALA A 53 -13.94 -4.21 7.23
CA ALA A 53 -13.65 -4.59 5.86
C ALA A 53 -13.16 -6.04 5.82
N VAL A 54 -13.68 -6.82 4.88
CA VAL A 54 -13.36 -8.24 4.70
C VAL A 54 -12.79 -8.43 3.30
N LYS A 55 -11.51 -8.81 3.23
CA LYS A 55 -10.86 -9.22 1.98
C LYS A 55 -11.10 -10.71 1.78
N GLU A 56 -11.86 -11.05 0.74
CA GLU A 56 -12.20 -12.41 0.34
C GLU A 56 -11.13 -12.95 -0.63
N VAL A 57 -10.54 -14.08 -0.26
CA VAL A 57 -9.52 -14.81 -1.03
C VAL A 57 -10.05 -16.19 -1.37
N TYR A 58 -10.08 -16.51 -2.66
CA TYR A 58 -10.51 -17.81 -3.14
C TYR A 58 -9.32 -18.75 -3.30
N VAL A 59 -9.32 -19.85 -2.56
CA VAL A 59 -8.29 -20.89 -2.65
C VAL A 59 -8.87 -22.06 -3.44
N ARG A 60 -8.44 -22.22 -4.70
CA ARG A 60 -9.05 -23.16 -5.66
C ARG A 60 -9.02 -24.61 -5.20
N SER A 61 -7.91 -24.99 -4.56
CA SER A 61 -7.73 -26.31 -3.96
C SER A 61 -6.71 -26.22 -2.84
N GLU A 62 -6.70 -27.21 -1.95
CA GLU A 62 -5.66 -27.36 -0.91
C GLU A 62 -4.25 -27.55 -1.47
N ASN A 63 -4.14 -27.85 -2.78
CA ASN A 63 -2.88 -27.95 -3.50
C ASN A 63 -2.45 -26.65 -4.18
N ASP A 64 -3.24 -25.57 -4.08
CA ASP A 64 -2.86 -24.24 -4.56
C ASP A 64 -1.83 -23.58 -3.62
N ARG A 65 -0.64 -24.19 -3.58
CA ARG A 65 0.43 -23.82 -2.65
C ARG A 65 0.82 -22.36 -2.79
N GLU A 66 0.86 -21.83 -4.00
CA GLU A 66 1.22 -20.43 -4.24
C GLU A 66 0.18 -19.48 -3.63
N CYS A 67 -1.12 -19.75 -3.81
CA CYS A 67 -2.17 -18.94 -3.21
C CYS A 67 -2.15 -19.02 -1.68
N ILE A 68 -2.00 -20.23 -1.13
CA ILE A 68 -1.93 -20.48 0.31
C ILE A 68 -0.71 -19.79 0.93
N GLU A 69 0.47 -19.95 0.34
CA GLU A 69 1.70 -19.29 0.81
C GLU A 69 1.59 -17.77 0.74
N SER A 70 0.97 -17.23 -0.32
CA SER A 70 0.72 -15.79 -0.44
C SER A 70 -0.21 -15.29 0.66
N PHE A 71 -1.31 -16.00 0.94
CA PHE A 71 -2.25 -15.67 2.01
C PHE A 71 -1.55 -15.71 3.37
N ILE A 72 -0.83 -16.80 3.66
CA ILE A 72 -0.10 -16.98 4.91
C ILE A 72 0.92 -15.85 5.11
N ASN A 73 1.69 -15.50 4.07
CA ASN A 73 2.68 -14.44 4.14
C ASN A 73 2.04 -13.07 4.39
N GLU A 74 0.96 -12.74 3.68
CA GLU A 74 0.22 -11.49 3.88
C GLU A 74 -0.27 -11.37 5.32
N VAL A 75 -0.94 -12.41 5.83
CA VAL A 75 -1.50 -12.44 7.18
C VAL A 75 -0.41 -12.36 8.25
N LYS A 76 0.70 -13.11 8.10
CA LYS A 76 1.84 -13.07 9.04
C LYS A 76 2.47 -11.68 9.13
N ILE A 77 2.69 -11.04 7.98
CA ILE A 77 3.25 -9.69 7.91
C ILE A 77 2.28 -8.68 8.53
N HIS A 78 1.01 -8.74 8.15
CA HIS A 78 -0.01 -7.82 8.62
C HIS A 78 -0.22 -7.92 10.15
N ASN A 79 -0.26 -9.14 10.70
CA ASN A 79 -0.40 -9.36 12.14
C ASN A 79 0.76 -8.76 12.97
N ARG A 80 1.98 -8.72 12.41
CA ARG A 80 3.15 -8.08 13.03
C ARG A 80 3.09 -6.55 12.95
N ALA A 81 2.42 -6.00 11.94
CA ALA A 81 2.40 -4.57 11.62
C ALA A 81 1.38 -3.76 12.45
N ARG A 82 1.47 -3.84 13.79
CA ARG A 82 0.54 -3.17 14.72
C ARG A 82 0.97 -1.73 15.01
N ASN A 83 0.41 -0.78 14.29
CA ASN A 83 0.69 0.66 14.47
C ASN A 83 -0.49 1.52 14.01
N LYS A 84 -0.69 2.69 14.64
CA LYS A 84 -1.78 3.64 14.31
C LYS A 84 -1.82 4.09 12.84
N ARG A 85 -0.71 4.00 12.11
CA ARG A 85 -0.55 4.34 10.69
C ARG A 85 -0.70 3.16 9.73
N ILE A 86 -0.93 1.97 10.26
CA ILE A 86 -1.19 0.75 9.50
C ILE A 86 -2.66 0.37 9.71
N ILE A 87 -3.31 -0.14 8.67
CA ILE A 87 -4.68 -0.65 8.79
C ILE A 87 -4.69 -1.82 9.78
N GLN A 88 -5.57 -1.83 10.77
CA GLN A 88 -5.57 -2.88 11.78
C GLN A 88 -6.08 -4.21 11.20
N LEU A 89 -5.35 -5.30 11.47
CA LEU A 89 -5.85 -6.67 11.30
C LEU A 89 -6.61 -7.08 12.56
N TYR A 90 -7.87 -7.49 12.43
CA TYR A 90 -8.63 -8.05 13.54
C TYR A 90 -8.43 -9.55 13.64
N GLY A 91 -8.44 -10.26 12.51
CA GLY A 91 -8.30 -11.70 12.48
C GLY A 91 -8.50 -12.27 11.08
N ILE A 92 -8.59 -13.59 11.02
CA ILE A 92 -8.93 -14.31 9.79
C ILE A 92 -10.18 -15.16 10.02
N SER A 93 -10.87 -15.45 8.92
CA SER A 93 -12.03 -16.35 8.91
C SER A 93 -11.95 -17.27 7.70
N ARG A 94 -12.74 -18.34 7.69
CA ARG A 94 -12.86 -19.26 6.56
C ARG A 94 -14.27 -19.81 6.45
N ASN A 95 -14.72 -20.01 5.23
CA ASN A 95 -15.88 -20.83 4.91
C ASN A 95 -15.37 -22.08 4.17
N VAL A 96 -15.30 -23.20 4.89
CA VAL A 96 -14.72 -24.47 4.39
C VAL A 96 -15.55 -25.03 3.23
N GLU A 97 -16.88 -24.96 3.32
CA GLU A 97 -17.80 -25.47 2.29
C GLU A 97 -17.59 -24.75 0.95
N LYS A 98 -17.40 -23.43 0.99
CA LYS A 98 -17.23 -22.59 -0.20
C LYS A 98 -15.76 -22.35 -0.59
N LYS A 99 -14.80 -22.88 0.18
CA LYS A 99 -13.35 -22.70 -0.02
C LYS A 99 -12.91 -21.23 -0.07
N PHE A 100 -13.58 -20.38 0.70
CA PHE A 100 -13.20 -18.97 0.84
C PHE A 100 -12.49 -18.73 2.16
N TYR A 101 -11.47 -17.90 2.08
CA TYR A 101 -10.69 -17.42 3.22
C TYR A 101 -10.80 -15.91 3.29
N TYR A 102 -10.80 -15.38 4.50
CA TYR A 102 -11.14 -14.00 4.76
C TYR A 102 -10.09 -13.36 5.66
N ILE A 103 -9.64 -12.16 5.29
CA ILE A 103 -8.85 -11.30 6.16
C ILE A 103 -9.79 -10.20 6.66
N VAL A 104 -10.03 -10.17 7.97
CA VAL A 104 -10.94 -9.21 8.61
C VAL A 104 -10.12 -8.05 9.16
N ILE A 105 -10.36 -6.87 8.63
CA ILE A 105 -9.55 -5.67 8.87
C ILE A 105 -10.43 -4.47 9.23
N GLU A 106 -9.78 -3.45 9.79
CA GLU A 106 -10.39 -2.15 10.05
C GLU A 106 -11.02 -1.55 8.78
N TYR A 107 -12.24 -1.06 8.90
CA TYR A 107 -12.87 -0.28 7.84
C TYR A 107 -12.40 1.18 7.88
N ALA A 108 -11.87 1.66 6.76
CA ALA A 108 -11.46 3.05 6.57
C ALA A 108 -12.60 3.82 5.85
N ASN A 109 -13.34 4.60 6.62
CA ASN A 109 -14.59 5.26 6.21
C ASN A 109 -14.44 6.32 5.11
N GLU A 110 -13.24 6.83 4.86
CA GLU A 110 -12.98 7.83 3.82
C GLU A 110 -12.31 7.23 2.57
N GLY A 111 -12.17 5.91 2.53
CA GLY A 111 -11.65 5.17 1.38
C GLY A 111 -10.15 5.40 1.15
N THR A 112 -9.73 5.35 -0.11
CA THR A 112 -8.32 5.49 -0.48
C THR A 112 -7.88 6.95 -0.43
N LEU A 113 -6.60 7.20 -0.15
CA LEU A 113 -5.99 8.53 -0.24
C LEU A 113 -6.15 9.11 -1.66
N TYR A 114 -6.09 8.25 -2.68
CA TYR A 114 -6.33 8.63 -4.07
C TYR A 114 -7.72 9.27 -4.29
N ASP A 115 -8.75 8.76 -3.61
CA ASP A 115 -10.12 9.30 -3.67
C ASP A 115 -10.36 10.43 -2.67
N TYR A 116 -9.75 10.35 -1.49
CA TYR A 116 -9.80 11.39 -0.46
C TYR A 116 -9.26 12.74 -0.96
N LEU A 117 -8.25 12.72 -1.84
CA LEU A 117 -7.67 13.92 -2.46
C LEU A 117 -8.48 14.51 -3.63
N ASN A 118 -9.64 13.94 -3.98
CA ASN A 118 -10.53 14.54 -5.00
C ASN A 118 -10.97 15.96 -4.65
N LYS A 119 -11.11 16.25 -3.35
CA LYS A 119 -11.39 17.60 -2.86
C LYS A 119 -10.06 18.28 -2.59
N LYS A 120 -9.83 19.49 -3.12
CA LYS A 120 -8.62 20.27 -2.83
C LYS A 120 -8.43 20.35 -1.31
N LYS A 121 -7.32 19.81 -0.82
CA LYS A 121 -6.95 19.88 0.60
C LYS A 121 -6.04 21.07 0.85
N GLY A 122 -6.23 21.72 2.00
CA GLY A 122 -5.35 22.80 2.44
C GLY A 122 -3.91 22.32 2.64
N LEU A 123 -2.95 23.25 2.61
CA LEU A 123 -1.54 22.95 2.81
C LEU A 123 -1.27 22.18 4.12
N LYS A 124 -1.86 22.65 5.24
CA LYS A 124 -1.71 22.04 6.57
C LYS A 124 -2.10 20.56 6.57
N GLU A 125 -3.21 20.24 5.91
CA GLU A 125 -3.70 18.86 5.82
C GLU A 125 -2.77 17.98 4.99
N ARG A 126 -2.28 18.48 3.85
CA ARG A 126 -1.33 17.75 3.01
C ARG A 126 -0.03 17.42 3.73
N VAL A 127 0.52 18.39 4.47
CA VAL A 127 1.72 18.18 5.30
C VAL A 127 1.44 17.14 6.38
N ARG A 128 0.30 17.23 7.07
CA ARG A 128 -0.10 16.23 8.07
C ARG A 128 -0.16 14.82 7.48
N LEU A 129 -0.84 14.63 6.34
CA LEU A 129 -0.94 13.33 5.68
C LEU A 129 0.46 12.79 5.28
N ALA A 130 1.31 13.64 4.68
CA ALA A 130 2.68 13.29 4.32
C ALA A 130 3.51 12.81 5.53
N THR A 131 3.40 13.50 6.65
CA THR A 131 4.05 13.11 7.92
C THR A 131 3.55 11.75 8.39
N GLN A 132 2.24 11.54 8.42
CA GLN A 132 1.68 10.28 8.87
C GLN A 132 2.06 9.08 7.99
N ILE A 133 2.13 9.26 6.65
CA ILE A 133 2.57 8.21 5.72
C ILE A 133 4.04 7.87 5.97
N SER A 134 4.87 8.89 6.17
CA SER A 134 6.29 8.73 6.50
C SER A 134 6.49 8.02 7.84
N GLU A 135 5.70 8.34 8.87
CA GLU A 135 5.70 7.63 10.16
C GLU A 135 5.39 6.13 9.98
N GLY A 136 4.34 5.80 9.20
CA GLY A 136 3.96 4.42 8.93
C GLY A 136 5.04 3.65 8.17
N LEU A 137 5.64 4.26 7.15
CA LEU A 137 6.70 3.61 6.38
C LEU A 137 7.98 3.42 7.20
N SER A 138 8.37 4.42 8.00
CA SER A 138 9.51 4.32 8.92
C SER A 138 9.30 3.20 9.93
N TYR A 139 8.08 3.04 10.46
CA TYR A 139 7.76 1.92 11.34
C TYR A 139 7.98 0.56 10.65
N LEU A 140 7.45 0.36 9.43
CA LEU A 140 7.66 -0.88 8.68
C LEU A 140 9.15 -1.15 8.42
N HIS A 141 9.89 -0.14 7.95
CA HIS A 141 11.28 -0.29 7.57
C HIS A 141 12.21 -0.46 8.76
N ASN A 142 12.15 0.44 9.74
CA ASN A 142 13.12 0.50 10.83
C ASN A 142 12.77 -0.41 12.00
N LYS A 143 11.48 -0.55 12.33
CA LYS A 143 11.05 -1.34 13.50
C LYS A 143 10.77 -2.79 13.15
N LEU A 144 10.23 -3.06 11.97
CA LEU A 144 9.85 -4.42 11.59
C LEU A 144 10.76 -5.07 10.55
N ASN A 145 11.66 -4.30 9.92
CA ASN A 145 12.49 -4.76 8.82
C ASN A 145 11.68 -5.31 7.63
N ILE A 146 10.54 -4.68 7.34
CA ILE A 146 9.60 -5.07 6.29
C ILE A 146 9.64 -4.06 5.17
N SER A 147 9.64 -4.54 3.93
CA SER A 147 9.38 -3.73 2.72
C SER A 147 7.95 -3.96 2.24
N HIS A 148 7.24 -2.88 1.91
CA HIS A 148 5.85 -2.89 1.46
C HIS A 148 5.72 -3.41 0.01
N ARG A 149 6.59 -2.92 -0.89
CA ARG A 149 6.78 -3.32 -2.29
C ARG A 149 5.64 -2.99 -3.26
N ASP A 150 4.49 -2.55 -2.75
CA ASP A 150 3.35 -2.06 -3.53
C ASP A 150 2.76 -0.75 -2.97
N LEU A 151 3.63 0.17 -2.53
CA LEU A 151 3.19 1.41 -1.88
C LEU A 151 2.70 2.42 -2.94
N HIS A 152 1.43 2.86 -2.84
CA HIS A 152 0.87 3.93 -3.67
C HIS A 152 -0.41 4.50 -3.04
N MET A 153 -0.93 5.64 -3.54
CA MET A 153 -2.11 6.30 -2.97
C MET A 153 -3.39 5.44 -2.88
N ARG A 154 -3.54 4.39 -3.68
CA ARG A 154 -4.69 3.46 -3.55
C ARG A 154 -4.53 2.41 -2.45
N ASN A 155 -3.30 2.20 -1.96
CA ASN A 155 -2.96 1.28 -0.85
C ASN A 155 -2.72 2.06 0.45
N ILE A 156 -2.98 3.37 0.44
CA ILE A 156 -3.08 4.19 1.64
C ILE A 156 -4.56 4.53 1.78
N LEU A 157 -5.15 4.15 2.90
CA LEU A 157 -6.53 4.44 3.24
C LEU A 157 -6.59 5.62 4.21
N VAL A 158 -7.77 6.22 4.35
CA VAL A 158 -8.02 7.31 5.30
C VAL A 158 -9.19 6.91 6.20
N LYS A 159 -8.96 7.00 7.50
CA LYS A 159 -9.96 6.76 8.54
C LYS A 159 -9.96 7.92 9.53
N ASP A 160 -11.09 8.58 9.67
CA ASP A 160 -11.28 9.73 10.57
C ASP A 160 -10.17 10.78 10.39
N GLY A 161 -9.85 11.08 9.13
CA GLY A 161 -8.79 11.96 8.67
C GLY A 161 -7.37 11.39 8.82
N ASN A 162 -7.16 10.21 9.40
CA ASN A 162 -5.82 9.66 9.63
C ASN A 162 -5.47 8.61 8.58
N ILE A 163 -4.19 8.58 8.17
CA ILE A 163 -3.75 7.60 7.16
C ILE A 163 -3.63 6.20 7.76
N LYS A 164 -3.85 5.20 6.91
CA LYS A 164 -3.67 3.78 7.18
C LYS A 164 -3.02 3.12 5.97
N ILE A 165 -1.75 2.73 6.07
CA ILE A 165 -1.09 1.90 5.04
C ILE A 165 -1.73 0.51 5.05
N SER A 166 -2.02 -0.02 3.87
CA SER A 166 -2.79 -1.25 3.66
C SER A 166 -2.25 -2.06 2.49
N ASP A 167 -2.76 -3.30 2.34
CA ASP A 167 -2.40 -4.26 1.29
C ASP A 167 -0.95 -4.77 1.37
N PHE A 168 -0.76 -5.79 2.22
CA PHE A 168 0.54 -6.42 2.46
C PHE A 168 0.79 -7.63 1.55
N GLY A 169 -0.03 -7.87 0.53
CA GLY A 169 0.07 -9.05 -0.33
C GLY A 169 1.41 -9.18 -1.06
N MET A 170 2.09 -8.07 -1.30
CA MET A 170 3.42 -8.03 -1.95
C MET A 170 4.56 -7.83 -0.96
N SER A 171 4.27 -7.61 0.31
CA SER A 171 5.27 -7.26 1.32
C SER A 171 6.18 -8.43 1.66
N LYS A 172 7.42 -8.11 2.07
CA LYS A 172 8.40 -9.10 2.54
C LYS A 172 9.25 -8.56 3.68
N GLY A 173 9.53 -9.41 4.67
CA GLY A 173 10.62 -9.20 5.62
C GLY A 173 11.97 -9.44 4.93
N LEU A 174 12.98 -8.63 5.27
CA LEU A 174 14.30 -8.72 4.61
C LEU A 174 15.14 -9.94 5.02
N ASP A 175 14.71 -10.72 6.01
CA ASP A 175 15.38 -11.97 6.40
C ASP A 175 15.19 -13.08 5.34
N VAL A 176 14.31 -12.85 4.37
CA VAL A 176 14.08 -13.73 3.22
C VAL A 176 15.06 -13.35 2.11
N LYS A 177 16.10 -14.17 1.88
CA LYS A 177 17.18 -13.94 0.90
C LYS A 177 16.75 -13.83 -0.58
N ASN A 178 15.47 -13.97 -0.88
CA ASN A 178 14.96 -13.94 -2.25
C ASN A 178 14.74 -12.50 -2.73
N LYS A 179 15.77 -11.93 -3.38
CA LYS A 179 15.63 -10.72 -4.19
C LYS A 179 14.55 -10.95 -5.24
N SER A 180 13.45 -10.21 -5.12
CA SER A 180 12.36 -10.26 -6.07
C SER A 180 12.39 -8.99 -6.91
N PHE A 181 12.45 -9.15 -8.22
CA PHE A 181 12.43 -8.05 -9.17
C PHE A 181 11.01 -7.87 -9.73
N GLY A 182 10.60 -6.63 -9.91
CA GLY A 182 9.31 -6.32 -10.50
C GLY A 182 9.22 -4.87 -10.95
N LEU A 183 8.11 -4.55 -11.62
CA LEU A 183 7.79 -3.17 -11.93
C LEU A 183 7.28 -2.49 -10.67
N LEU A 184 7.87 -1.35 -10.32
CA LEU A 184 7.26 -0.46 -9.34
C LEU A 184 5.84 -0.11 -9.82
N PRO A 185 4.87 0.08 -8.91
CA PRO A 185 3.49 0.30 -9.31
C PRO A 185 3.33 1.49 -10.26
N ILE A 186 4.20 2.50 -10.09
CA ILE A 186 4.30 3.72 -10.89
C ILE A 186 4.82 3.53 -12.33
N PHE A 187 5.44 2.39 -12.64
CA PHE A 187 6.08 2.09 -13.91
C PHE A 187 5.34 1.01 -14.70
N LYS A 188 4.00 1.05 -14.71
CA LYS A 188 3.18 0.14 -15.53
C LYS A 188 3.43 0.25 -17.06
N SER A 189 4.31 1.14 -17.53
CA SER A 189 4.77 1.15 -18.91
C SER A 189 5.78 0.03 -19.15
N ARG A 190 5.49 -0.84 -20.13
CA ARG A 190 6.24 -2.05 -20.52
C ARG A 190 7.70 -1.83 -21.00
N GLU A 191 8.25 -0.62 -20.86
CA GLU A 191 9.55 -0.22 -21.43
C GLU A 191 10.65 -0.06 -20.37
N LEU A 192 10.41 -0.42 -19.11
CA LEU A 192 11.38 -0.30 -18.03
C LEU A 192 11.86 -1.65 -17.52
N SER A 193 13.16 -1.74 -17.26
CA SER A 193 13.78 -2.89 -16.61
C SER A 193 13.21 -3.09 -15.20
N ALA A 194 13.11 -4.35 -14.78
CA ALA A 194 12.59 -4.70 -13.46
C ALA A 194 13.50 -4.12 -12.36
N PHE A 195 12.90 -3.48 -11.36
CA PHE A 195 13.61 -2.95 -10.20
C PHE A 195 13.63 -3.98 -9.07
N ALA A 196 14.67 -3.92 -8.23
CA ALA A 196 14.65 -4.66 -6.97
C ALA A 196 13.51 -4.11 -6.10
N LEU A 197 12.61 -4.99 -5.65
CA LEU A 197 11.50 -4.61 -4.80
C LEU A 197 11.93 -4.78 -3.33
N ASP A 198 12.38 -3.69 -2.73
CA ASP A 198 12.93 -3.59 -1.39
C ASP A 198 12.54 -2.27 -0.69
N LYS A 199 13.15 -1.96 0.45
CA LYS A 199 12.91 -0.69 1.17
C LYS A 199 13.23 0.54 0.31
N VAL A 200 14.26 0.49 -0.54
CA VAL A 200 14.62 1.62 -1.42
C VAL A 200 13.51 1.88 -2.42
N SER A 201 12.91 0.81 -2.96
CA SER A 201 11.76 0.87 -3.86
C SER A 201 10.50 1.49 -3.21
N ASP A 202 10.32 1.29 -1.90
CA ASP A 202 9.25 1.95 -1.13
C ASP A 202 9.53 3.45 -0.91
N ILE A 203 10.78 3.83 -0.62
CA ILE A 203 11.16 5.25 -0.48
C ILE A 203 10.93 6.01 -1.78
N TYR A 204 11.21 5.35 -2.89
CA TYR A 204 10.87 5.89 -4.19
C TYR A 204 9.36 6.14 -4.33
N SER A 205 8.55 5.14 -3.98
CA SER A 205 7.10 5.21 -4.04
C SER A 205 6.54 6.31 -3.10
N LEU A 206 7.15 6.49 -1.93
CA LEU A 206 6.87 7.62 -1.03
C LEU A 206 7.12 8.96 -1.72
N GLY A 207 8.26 9.14 -2.38
CA GLY A 207 8.58 10.37 -3.11
C GLY A 207 7.50 10.74 -4.14
N VAL A 208 6.97 9.75 -4.85
CA VAL A 208 5.85 9.91 -5.77
C VAL A 208 4.58 10.37 -5.04
N ILE A 209 4.21 9.71 -3.94
CA ILE A 209 3.03 10.09 -3.14
C ILE A 209 3.16 11.52 -2.61
N LEU A 210 4.34 11.94 -2.16
CA LEU A 210 4.59 13.30 -1.67
C LEU A 210 4.42 14.34 -2.79
N LEU A 211 4.89 14.03 -4.00
CA LEU A 211 4.68 14.89 -5.17
C LEU A 211 3.19 15.01 -5.52
N GLU A 212 2.46 13.89 -5.55
CA GLU A 212 1.02 13.88 -5.82
C GLU A 212 0.22 14.65 -4.74
N LEU A 213 0.58 14.50 -3.46
CA LEU A 213 0.03 15.27 -2.34
C LEU A 213 0.27 16.76 -2.55
N SER A 214 1.50 17.17 -2.86
CA SER A 214 1.83 18.58 -3.08
C SER A 214 1.06 19.21 -4.22
N ASN A 215 0.78 18.46 -5.28
CA ASN A 215 0.07 18.98 -6.44
C ASN A 215 -1.47 18.85 -6.33
N CYS A 216 -1.98 18.18 -5.29
CA CYS A 216 -3.41 17.78 -5.21
C CYS A 216 -3.89 17.10 -6.51
N ARG A 217 -3.01 16.35 -7.19
CA ARG A 217 -3.32 15.73 -8.48
C ARG A 217 -2.89 14.28 -8.53
N ARG A 218 -3.70 13.51 -9.25
CA ARG A 218 -3.55 12.07 -9.56
C ARG A 218 -2.57 11.87 -10.71
N THR A 219 -1.42 12.54 -10.66
CA THR A 219 -0.57 12.82 -11.82
C THR A 219 0.03 11.59 -12.50
N LEU A 220 0.15 10.45 -11.80
CA LEU A 220 0.84 9.28 -12.34
C LEU A 220 -0.07 8.08 -12.64
N PHE A 221 -1.35 8.14 -12.27
CA PHE A 221 -2.31 7.05 -12.45
C PHE A 221 -3.68 7.56 -12.94
N PRO A 222 -3.83 7.92 -14.23
CA PRO A 222 -5.15 8.13 -14.80
C PRO A 222 -5.96 6.83 -14.73
N LYS A 223 -7.28 6.93 -14.45
CA LYS A 223 -8.22 5.83 -14.73
C LYS A 223 -8.08 5.48 -16.21
N GLU A 224 -7.97 4.20 -16.55
CA GLU A 224 -7.65 3.73 -17.90
C GLU A 224 -8.49 4.39 -19.03
N ARG A 225 -7.81 4.55 -20.18
CA ARG A 225 -8.35 4.69 -21.55
C ARG A 225 -9.14 5.95 -21.92
N THR A 226 -8.74 7.13 -21.49
CA THR A 226 -8.94 8.29 -22.38
C THR A 226 -7.74 8.41 -23.32
N ARG A 227 -7.95 8.16 -24.62
CA ARG A 227 -7.05 8.55 -25.75
C ARG A 227 -6.81 10.06 -25.84
N LYS A 228 -6.96 10.82 -24.75
CA LYS A 228 -6.52 12.20 -24.72
C LYS A 228 -5.01 12.19 -24.58
N ARG A 229 -4.32 12.47 -25.69
CA ARG A 229 -2.95 12.98 -25.66
C ARG A 229 -2.97 14.18 -24.70
N TYR A 230 -2.50 13.98 -23.47
CA TYR A 230 -2.18 15.11 -22.61
C TYR A 230 -1.17 15.97 -23.38
N SER A 231 -1.47 17.25 -23.51
CA SER A 231 -0.58 18.18 -24.19
C SER A 231 0.78 18.16 -23.48
N THR A 232 1.85 18.34 -24.22
CA THR A 232 3.22 18.43 -23.71
C THR A 232 3.45 19.53 -22.65
N LYS A 233 2.42 20.32 -22.29
CA LYS A 233 2.45 21.30 -21.18
C LYS A 233 1.87 20.77 -19.86
N ASP A 234 1.29 19.58 -19.81
CA ASP A 234 0.83 18.92 -18.57
C ASP A 234 1.94 18.11 -17.88
N GLU A 235 3.19 18.51 -18.09
CA GLU A 235 4.38 17.91 -17.48
C GLU A 235 4.30 17.92 -15.94
N LEU A 236 5.00 16.94 -15.35
CA LEU A 236 5.23 16.66 -13.92
C LEU A 236 5.90 17.81 -13.14
N GLY A 237 5.64 19.06 -13.49
CA GLY A 237 6.13 20.24 -12.80
C GLY A 237 5.46 20.39 -11.43
N LEU A 238 6.27 20.70 -10.40
CA LEU A 238 5.78 21.24 -9.14
C LEU A 238 4.94 22.50 -9.39
N ARG A 239 3.62 22.42 -9.18
CA ARG A 239 2.75 23.60 -9.28
C ARG A 239 2.69 24.35 -7.96
N ASP A 240 2.76 23.64 -6.84
CA ASP A 240 2.73 24.20 -5.50
C ASP A 240 4.10 24.01 -4.81
N LYS A 241 5.05 24.88 -5.17
CA LYS A 241 6.39 24.90 -4.58
C LYS A 241 6.32 25.05 -3.06
N THR A 242 5.40 25.86 -2.57
CA THR A 242 5.18 26.09 -1.13
C THR A 242 4.82 24.80 -0.41
N ALA A 243 3.97 23.96 -1.00
CA ALA A 243 3.62 22.66 -0.43
C ALA A 243 4.82 21.70 -0.36
N MET A 244 5.57 21.56 -1.45
CA MET A 244 6.76 20.70 -1.44
C MET A 244 7.83 21.21 -0.48
N THR A 245 8.07 22.52 -0.40
CA THR A 245 8.99 23.11 0.56
C THR A 245 8.55 22.83 1.99
N SER A 246 7.26 22.97 2.29
CA SER A 246 6.71 22.72 3.64
C SER A 246 6.83 21.24 4.03
N ILE A 247 6.43 20.33 3.15
CA ILE A 247 6.56 18.88 3.36
C ILE A 247 8.03 18.51 3.59
N SER A 248 8.92 19.05 2.77
CA SER A 248 10.35 18.75 2.83
C SER A 248 10.98 19.28 4.13
N LYS A 249 10.62 20.51 4.54
CA LYS A 249 11.05 21.09 5.82
C LYS A 249 10.57 20.26 7.00
N GLU A 250 9.29 19.90 7.04
CA GLU A 250 8.67 19.12 8.12
C GLU A 250 9.34 17.75 8.27
N LEU A 251 9.52 17.06 7.15
CA LEU A 251 10.12 15.73 7.15
C LEU A 251 11.66 15.77 7.27
N GLN A 252 12.27 16.96 7.27
CA GLN A 252 13.71 17.19 7.20
C GLN A 252 14.37 16.51 5.99
N PHE A 253 13.66 16.44 4.87
CA PHE A 253 14.23 16.05 3.58
C PHE A 253 14.67 17.30 2.84
N LYS A 254 15.79 17.24 2.11
CA LYS A 254 16.00 18.24 1.06
C LYS A 254 14.92 17.98 0.01
N PRO A 255 14.10 18.99 -0.35
CA PRO A 255 13.18 18.84 -1.46
C PRO A 255 13.96 18.30 -2.64
N LEU A 256 13.39 17.34 -3.35
CA LEU A 256 13.83 17.03 -4.70
C LEU A 256 13.91 18.37 -5.42
N GLU A 257 15.10 18.84 -5.78
CA GLU A 257 15.18 19.97 -6.69
C GLU A 257 14.33 19.57 -7.89
N PRO A 258 13.29 20.35 -8.26
CA PRO A 258 12.61 20.11 -9.50
C PRO A 258 13.66 20.28 -10.59
N VAL A 259 14.22 19.17 -11.08
CA VAL A 259 14.96 19.18 -12.32
C VAL A 259 13.89 19.40 -13.38
N TYR A 260 13.72 20.66 -13.78
CA TYR A 260 12.93 21.04 -14.94
C TYR A 260 13.62 20.39 -16.14
N LEU A 261 13.05 19.30 -16.64
CA LEU A 261 13.57 18.63 -17.82
C LEU A 261 12.81 19.15 -19.03
N SER A 262 13.40 20.14 -19.70
CA SER A 262 13.06 20.46 -21.07
C SER A 262 13.17 19.19 -21.93
N THR A 263 12.06 18.83 -22.56
CA THR A 263 11.98 18.08 -23.83
C THR A 263 12.77 16.77 -23.93
N GLY A 264 12.08 15.63 -23.79
CA GLY A 264 12.58 14.35 -24.31
C GLY A 264 12.06 13.15 -23.55
N LYS A 265 11.23 12.33 -24.20
CA LYS A 265 10.46 11.18 -23.64
C LYS A 265 11.27 10.11 -22.89
N ARG A 266 12.60 10.17 -22.85
CA ARG A 266 13.48 9.25 -22.10
C ARG A 266 13.99 9.80 -20.75
N ASN A 267 13.80 11.09 -20.46
CA ASN A 267 14.47 11.76 -19.33
C ASN A 267 13.68 11.76 -18.01
N ASN A 268 12.38 11.48 -18.01
CA ASN A 268 11.56 11.45 -16.78
C ASN A 268 11.96 10.32 -15.81
N ILE A 269 12.51 9.22 -16.35
CA ILE A 269 13.05 8.09 -15.58
C ILE A 269 14.46 8.40 -15.06
N CYS A 270 15.23 9.23 -15.78
CA CYS A 270 16.60 9.57 -15.43
C CYS A 270 16.69 10.42 -14.15
N ALA A 271 15.76 11.36 -13.92
CA ALA A 271 15.74 12.18 -12.70
C ALA A 271 15.50 11.36 -11.41
N VAL A 272 14.69 10.30 -11.54
CA VAL A 272 14.44 9.29 -10.50
C VAL A 272 15.69 8.44 -10.25
N GLN A 273 16.46 8.17 -11.30
CA GLN A 273 17.69 7.39 -11.24
C GLN A 273 18.85 8.20 -10.62
N THR A 274 18.97 9.50 -10.92
CA THR A 274 19.90 10.43 -10.25
C THR A 274 19.61 10.56 -8.75
N LEU A 275 18.36 10.31 -8.34
CA LEU A 275 17.94 10.27 -6.94
C LEU A 275 18.44 9.04 -6.17
N LEU A 276 18.63 7.90 -6.86
CA LEU A 276 19.26 6.71 -6.29
C LEU A 276 20.75 6.94 -6.00
N GLU A 277 21.42 7.76 -6.81
CA GLU A 277 22.85 8.07 -6.65
C GLU A 277 23.10 9.03 -5.47
N LYS A 278 22.17 9.97 -5.21
CA LYS A 278 22.24 10.90 -4.08
C LYS A 278 21.67 10.27 -2.80
N LYS A 279 22.41 9.31 -2.22
CA LYS A 279 22.16 8.58 -0.93
C LYS A 279 21.92 9.49 0.31
N LYS A 280 20.89 10.34 0.35
CA LYS A 280 20.55 11.18 1.51
C LYS A 280 19.19 10.86 2.14
N LEU A 281 18.25 10.23 1.43
CA LEU A 281 16.95 9.82 1.99
C LEU A 281 17.04 8.56 2.89
N ILE A 282 18.04 7.70 2.65
CA ILE A 282 18.15 6.38 3.30
C ILE A 282 18.59 6.47 4.78
N LYS A 283 19.13 7.59 5.25
CA LYS A 283 19.61 7.67 6.66
C LYS A 283 18.49 7.81 7.70
N LYS A 284 17.24 8.05 7.27
CA LYS A 284 16.07 8.24 8.16
C LYS A 284 15.04 7.10 8.06
N PHE A 285 15.21 6.18 7.10
CA PHE A 285 14.29 5.09 6.79
C PHE A 285 15.01 3.77 6.50
#